data_AF-E4YFA1-F1
#
_entry.id   AF-E4YFA1-F1
#
_cell.length_a   1.000
_cell.length_b   1.000
_cell.length_c   1.000
_cell.angle_alpha   90.00
_cell.angle_beta   90.00
_cell.angle_gamma   90.00
#
_symmetry.space_group_name_H-M   'P 1'
#
loop_
_entity.id
_entity.type
_entity.pdbx_description
1 polymer ?
#
loop_
_entity_poly.entity_id
_entity_poly.type
_entity_poly.pdbx_seq_one_letter_code
_entity_poly.pdbx_strand_id
1 'polypeptide(L)'
;MLIEEGTEISFYIPVTLFFVQVSYGDLAIPDRHCSPYAKPGEQGSCPGKNLVCRKLGLNATQRGCTGFENIITSVKTVYEAASQEGWIYLMYNTTDAYPVWHGYVYFISMIFFLAWLVKNVFIAVVIETFAEIRVQLNNIWGSSRTQIEDKLRQPVLHAIAPDMTVLELQDDEENDDDHPSSWSRFRLFRHLKFRARTLDSKWFKRSIMVMSRDSGRSKPTKFELDLTLVKIKFLGWNYYMKFSLHRYELFLVIIATIGLPISQLEPWSPYFRCVPVLRTPRLIKLSSRLESFIAKIFGPGKKMVLLLAGSLSIILCM
;
A
#
# COMPACT_ATOMS: atom_id res chain seq x y z
N MET A 1 -34.55 -4.54 -31.40
CA MET A 1 -35.07 -5.47 -30.38
C MET A 1 -35.59 -4.59 -29.28
N LEU A 2 -36.92 -4.45 -29.23
CA LEU A 2 -37.61 -3.39 -28.50
C LEU A 2 -37.30 -3.48 -27.01
N ILE A 3 -36.84 -2.35 -26.46
CA ILE A 3 -36.84 -2.09 -25.03
C ILE A 3 -38.33 -1.99 -24.66
N GLU A 4 -38.92 -3.11 -24.23
CA GLU A 4 -40.28 -3.10 -23.67
C GLU A 4 -40.28 -2.22 -22.42
N GLU A 5 -41.26 -1.33 -22.37
CA GLU A 5 -41.59 -0.46 -21.25
C GLU A 5 -41.57 -1.24 -19.92
N GLY A 6 -40.79 -0.76 -18.96
CA GLY A 6 -40.93 -1.19 -17.57
C GLY A 6 -39.65 -1.66 -16.90
N THR A 7 -38.63 -0.80 -16.80
CA THR A 7 -37.64 -0.93 -15.72
C THR A 7 -38.32 -0.53 -14.41
N GLU A 8 -39.21 -1.38 -13.94
CA GLU A 8 -40.10 -1.10 -12.81
C GLU A 8 -39.81 -2.09 -11.71
N ILE A 9 -39.05 -1.61 -10.73
CA ILE A 9 -38.61 -2.41 -9.60
C ILE A 9 -39.85 -2.92 -8.85
N SER A 10 -40.01 -4.25 -8.85
CA SER A 10 -41.05 -4.93 -8.11
C SER A 10 -40.47 -5.55 -6.84
N PHE A 11 -41.15 -5.37 -5.73
CA PHE A 11 -40.75 -5.83 -4.40
C PHE A 11 -41.81 -6.76 -3.80
N TYR A 12 -41.42 -7.53 -2.79
CA TYR A 12 -42.31 -8.43 -2.03
C TYR A 12 -43.09 -7.66 -0.95
N ILE A 13 -44.42 -7.77 -0.96
CA ILE A 13 -45.32 -7.17 0.04
C ILE A 13 -46.26 -8.24 0.63
N PRO A 14 -46.54 -8.25 1.95
CA PRO A 14 -47.50 -9.16 2.55
C PRO A 14 -48.96 -8.88 2.13
N VAL A 15 -49.75 -9.94 1.89
CA VAL A 15 -51.10 -9.91 1.29
C VAL A 15 -52.14 -9.11 2.12
N THR A 16 -51.87 -8.80 3.38
CA THR A 16 -52.84 -8.18 4.31
C THR A 16 -53.13 -6.69 4.06
N LEU A 17 -52.47 -6.03 3.08
CA LEU A 17 -52.56 -4.59 2.88
C LEU A 17 -52.89 -4.22 1.43
N PHE A 18 -54.19 -4.23 1.10
CA PHE A 18 -54.66 -3.89 -0.25
C PHE A 18 -54.74 -2.37 -0.54
N PHE A 19 -54.69 -1.47 0.46
CA PHE A 19 -54.93 -0.03 0.28
C PHE A 19 -54.16 0.91 1.25
N VAL A 20 -52.89 0.66 1.56
CA VAL A 20 -52.10 1.56 2.45
C VAL A 20 -50.77 1.95 1.81
N GLN A 21 -50.35 3.17 2.11
CA GLN A 21 -49.05 3.76 1.79
C GLN A 21 -47.92 2.83 2.32
N VAL A 22 -47.06 2.35 1.42
CA VAL A 22 -46.04 1.33 1.73
C VAL A 22 -45.04 1.87 2.75
N SER A 23 -44.85 1.14 3.84
CA SER A 23 -43.88 1.43 4.90
C SER A 23 -42.75 0.39 4.93
N TYR A 24 -41.65 0.68 5.62
CA TYR A 24 -40.50 -0.24 5.74
C TYR A 24 -40.88 -1.61 6.33
N GLY A 25 -41.93 -1.68 7.16
CA GLY A 25 -42.42 -2.94 7.75
C GLY A 25 -43.14 -3.87 6.77
N ASP A 26 -43.43 -3.39 5.56
CA ASP A 26 -44.17 -4.14 4.54
C ASP A 26 -43.23 -4.83 3.52
N LEU A 27 -41.92 -4.61 3.61
CA LEU A 27 -40.95 -5.26 2.73
C LEU A 27 -40.49 -6.59 3.32
N ALA A 28 -40.13 -7.53 2.45
CA ALA A 28 -39.50 -8.78 2.89
C ALA A 28 -38.12 -8.49 3.51
N ILE A 29 -37.74 -9.25 4.53
CA ILE A 29 -36.42 -9.10 5.18
C ILE A 29 -35.53 -10.30 4.75
N PRO A 30 -34.39 -10.08 4.07
CA PRO A 30 -33.92 -8.81 3.50
C PRO A 30 -34.70 -8.40 2.24
N ASP A 31 -34.69 -7.09 1.95
CA ASP A 31 -35.37 -6.54 0.77
C ASP A 31 -34.83 -7.20 -0.50
N ARG A 32 -35.75 -7.64 -1.36
CA ARG A 32 -35.40 -8.38 -2.57
C ARG A 32 -36.33 -8.02 -3.72
N HIS A 33 -35.75 -8.00 -4.92
CA HIS A 33 -36.46 -7.77 -6.17
C HIS A 33 -37.24 -9.04 -6.58
N CYS A 34 -38.24 -8.85 -7.42
CA CYS A 34 -39.04 -9.94 -7.96
C CYS A 34 -39.47 -9.66 -9.40
N SER A 35 -39.84 -10.73 -10.11
CA SER A 35 -40.43 -10.64 -11.44
C SER A 35 -41.90 -11.06 -11.37
N PRO A 36 -42.85 -10.23 -11.86
CA PRO A 36 -44.27 -10.62 -11.88
C PRO A 36 -44.55 -11.77 -12.86
N TYR A 37 -43.61 -12.05 -13.76
CA TYR A 37 -43.72 -13.09 -14.79
C TYR A 37 -42.98 -14.40 -14.42
N ALA A 38 -42.26 -14.44 -13.30
CA ALA A 38 -41.52 -15.63 -12.88
C ALA A 38 -42.48 -16.76 -12.47
N LYS A 39 -42.16 -17.99 -12.89
CA LYS A 39 -42.95 -19.18 -12.51
C LYS A 39 -42.63 -19.61 -11.09
N PRO A 40 -43.59 -20.27 -10.38
CA PRO A 40 -43.32 -20.84 -9.06
C PRO A 40 -42.12 -21.80 -9.08
N GLY A 41 -41.11 -21.52 -8.26
CA GLY A 41 -39.87 -22.31 -8.19
C GLY A 41 -38.72 -21.80 -9.07
N GLU A 42 -38.94 -20.76 -9.88
CA GLU A 42 -37.90 -20.04 -10.62
C GLU A 42 -37.30 -18.91 -9.79
N GLN A 43 -36.07 -18.50 -10.10
CA GLN A 43 -35.41 -17.35 -9.47
C GLN A 43 -36.20 -16.06 -9.79
N GLY A 44 -36.48 -15.25 -8.76
CA GLY A 44 -37.34 -14.06 -8.89
C GLY A 44 -38.82 -14.28 -8.55
N SER A 45 -39.24 -15.52 -8.28
CA SER A 45 -40.59 -15.84 -7.76
C SER A 45 -40.70 -15.60 -6.25
N CYS A 46 -41.88 -15.14 -5.80
CA CYS A 46 -42.18 -14.93 -4.38
C CYS A 46 -42.09 -16.24 -3.56
N PRO A 47 -41.33 -16.28 -2.45
CA PRO A 47 -41.32 -17.43 -1.56
C PRO A 47 -42.59 -17.45 -0.71
N GLY A 48 -43.50 -18.37 -1.04
CA GLY A 48 -44.72 -18.61 -0.26
C GLY A 48 -45.95 -17.81 -0.73
N LYS A 49 -47.13 -18.21 -0.23
CA LYS A 49 -48.43 -17.68 -0.68
C LYS A 49 -48.77 -16.29 -0.09
N ASN A 50 -48.02 -15.83 0.90
CA ASN A 50 -48.32 -14.60 1.65
C ASN A 50 -47.55 -13.37 1.15
N LEU A 51 -46.68 -13.52 0.16
CA LEU A 51 -45.92 -12.42 -0.45
C LEU A 51 -46.36 -12.25 -1.90
N VAL A 52 -46.54 -11.00 -2.32
CA VAL A 52 -46.92 -10.64 -3.68
C VAL A 52 -45.87 -9.71 -4.27
N CYS A 53 -45.52 -9.96 -5.53
CA CYS A 53 -44.66 -9.09 -6.31
C CYS A 53 -45.45 -7.87 -6.79
N ARG A 54 -45.10 -6.67 -6.33
CA ARG A 54 -45.75 -5.43 -6.72
C ARG A 54 -44.73 -4.35 -7.04
N LYS A 55 -45.00 -3.56 -8.07
CA LYS A 55 -44.26 -2.34 -8.39
C LYS A 55 -44.42 -1.30 -7.28
N LEU A 56 -43.30 -0.76 -6.81
CA LEU A 56 -43.30 0.37 -5.88
C LEU A 56 -43.15 1.69 -6.64
N GLY A 57 -44.17 2.57 -6.55
CA GLY A 57 -44.17 3.93 -7.12
C GLY A 57 -43.36 4.94 -6.29
N LEU A 58 -42.15 4.54 -5.86
CA LEU A 58 -41.29 5.35 -5.00
C LEU A 58 -40.54 6.42 -5.80
N ASN A 59 -40.25 7.56 -5.16
CA ASN A 59 -39.46 8.63 -5.77
C ASN A 59 -37.99 8.19 -5.95
N ALA A 60 -37.25 8.80 -6.89
CA ALA A 60 -35.87 8.41 -7.21
C ALA A 60 -34.93 8.48 -5.98
N THR A 61 -35.13 9.47 -5.12
CA THR A 61 -34.36 9.62 -3.87
C THR A 61 -34.58 8.47 -2.88
N GLN A 62 -35.75 7.81 -2.92
CA GLN A 62 -36.11 6.72 -2.01
C GLN A 62 -35.72 5.33 -2.56
N ARG A 63 -35.75 5.13 -3.89
CA ARG A 63 -35.28 3.88 -4.53
C ARG A 63 -33.77 3.79 -4.65
N GLY A 64 -33.08 4.93 -4.57
CA GLY A 64 -31.66 5.05 -4.89
C GLY A 64 -31.44 5.47 -6.35
N CYS A 65 -30.22 5.89 -6.63
CA CYS A 65 -29.84 6.49 -7.92
C CYS A 65 -29.23 5.48 -8.91
N THR A 66 -29.28 4.19 -8.60
CA THR A 66 -28.75 3.10 -9.43
C THR A 66 -29.91 2.40 -10.16
N GLY A 67 -29.79 2.26 -11.47
CA GLY A 67 -30.87 1.71 -12.29
C GLY A 67 -30.75 2.03 -13.78
N PHE A 68 -31.60 1.40 -14.57
CA PHE A 68 -31.57 1.42 -16.04
C PHE A 68 -32.75 2.16 -16.68
N GLU A 69 -33.42 3.03 -15.93
CA GLU A 69 -34.64 3.75 -16.34
C GLU A 69 -34.38 4.84 -17.41
N ASN A 70 -33.28 5.57 -17.29
CA ASN A 70 -32.88 6.61 -18.24
C ASN A 70 -31.47 6.34 -18.76
N ILE A 71 -31.11 6.89 -19.92
CA ILE A 71 -29.76 6.73 -20.47
C ILE A 71 -28.68 7.29 -19.52
N ILE A 72 -28.93 8.45 -18.90
CA ILE A 72 -27.97 9.10 -17.99
C ILE A 72 -27.78 8.27 -16.71
N THR A 73 -28.88 7.78 -16.12
CA THR A 73 -28.81 6.92 -14.92
C THR A 73 -28.18 5.57 -15.24
N SER A 74 -28.43 5.02 -16.43
CA SER A 74 -27.82 3.79 -16.91
C SER A 74 -26.30 3.95 -17.08
N VAL A 75 -25.85 5.03 -17.71
CA VAL A 75 -24.41 5.31 -17.88
C VAL A 75 -23.74 5.50 -16.52
N LYS A 76 -24.37 6.23 -15.59
CA LYS A 76 -23.86 6.36 -14.22
C LYS A 76 -23.73 5.00 -13.53
N THR A 77 -24.77 4.17 -13.62
CA THR A 77 -24.81 2.84 -13.01
C THR A 77 -23.74 1.92 -13.61
N VAL A 78 -23.53 1.97 -14.93
CA VAL A 78 -22.45 1.23 -15.62
C VAL A 78 -21.07 1.73 -15.18
N TYR A 79 -20.88 3.04 -15.05
CA TYR A 79 -19.62 3.61 -14.58
C TYR A 79 -19.29 3.17 -13.14
N GLU A 80 -20.29 3.21 -12.24
CA GLU A 80 -20.16 2.71 -10.87
C GLU A 80 -19.84 1.21 -10.85
N ALA A 81 -20.55 0.40 -11.64
CA ALA A 81 -20.27 -1.03 -11.71
C ALA A 81 -18.89 -1.34 -12.31
N ALA A 82 -18.40 -0.52 -13.24
CA ALA A 82 -17.08 -0.67 -13.86
C ALA A 82 -15.91 -0.41 -12.89
N SER A 83 -16.13 0.35 -11.81
CA SER A 83 -15.13 0.52 -10.74
C SER A 83 -14.90 -0.78 -9.94
N GLN A 84 -15.76 -1.78 -10.14
CA GLN A 84 -15.86 -3.04 -9.40
C GLN A 84 -16.44 -2.87 -7.98
N GLU A 85 -17.17 -1.78 -7.75
CA GLU A 85 -17.93 -1.54 -6.53
C GLU A 85 -19.42 -1.79 -6.79
N GLY A 86 -20.12 -2.43 -5.85
CA GLY A 86 -21.58 -2.59 -5.88
C GLY A 86 -22.17 -3.45 -7.02
N TRP A 87 -21.41 -3.80 -8.05
CA TRP A 87 -21.89 -4.49 -9.26
C TRP A 87 -22.53 -5.86 -8.98
N ILE A 88 -22.06 -6.57 -7.94
CA ILE A 88 -22.59 -7.87 -7.55
C ILE A 88 -24.04 -7.72 -7.05
N TYR A 89 -24.32 -6.70 -6.24
CA TYR A 89 -25.68 -6.43 -5.75
C TYR A 89 -26.60 -6.02 -6.88
N LEU A 90 -26.11 -5.19 -7.80
CA LEU A 90 -26.85 -4.80 -9.00
C LEU A 90 -27.15 -6.00 -9.90
N MET A 91 -26.18 -6.91 -10.07
CA MET A 91 -26.38 -8.16 -10.79
C MET A 91 -27.46 -9.02 -10.12
N TYR A 92 -27.41 -9.20 -8.79
CA TYR A 92 -28.42 -9.98 -8.08
C TYR A 92 -29.82 -9.37 -8.23
N ASN A 93 -29.95 -8.06 -8.06
CA ASN A 93 -31.21 -7.34 -8.27
C ASN A 93 -31.72 -7.52 -9.71
N THR A 94 -30.81 -7.56 -10.70
CA THR A 94 -31.16 -7.79 -12.10
C THR A 94 -31.57 -9.24 -12.36
N THR A 95 -30.88 -10.23 -11.78
CA THR A 95 -31.22 -11.66 -11.92
C THR A 95 -32.51 -12.06 -11.21
N ASP A 96 -32.94 -11.28 -10.23
CA ASP A 96 -34.22 -11.49 -9.54
C ASP A 96 -35.38 -10.80 -10.27
N ALA A 97 -35.12 -9.78 -11.09
CA ALA A 97 -36.12 -9.07 -11.89
C ALA A 97 -36.25 -9.61 -13.33
N TYR A 98 -35.14 -10.07 -13.93
CA TYR A 98 -35.02 -10.53 -15.31
C TYR A 98 -34.47 -11.96 -15.37
N PRO A 99 -34.59 -12.65 -16.53
CA PRO A 99 -34.06 -14.00 -16.67
C PRO A 99 -32.58 -14.08 -16.33
N VAL A 100 -32.23 -15.07 -15.52
CA VAL A 100 -30.92 -15.23 -14.86
C VAL A 100 -29.73 -15.09 -15.82
N TRP A 101 -29.84 -15.67 -17.02
CA TRP A 101 -28.76 -15.65 -18.00
C TRP A 101 -28.43 -14.25 -18.54
N HIS A 102 -29.41 -13.35 -18.66
CA HIS A 102 -29.18 -11.99 -19.12
C HIS A 102 -28.31 -11.22 -18.13
N GLY A 103 -28.61 -11.34 -16.82
CA GLY A 103 -27.83 -10.71 -15.76
C GLY A 103 -26.37 -11.15 -15.81
N TYR A 104 -26.12 -12.46 -15.81
CA TYR A 104 -24.75 -12.97 -15.83
C TYR A 104 -23.99 -12.57 -17.11
N VAL A 105 -24.58 -12.73 -18.29
CA VAL A 105 -23.90 -12.40 -19.56
C VAL A 105 -23.57 -10.91 -19.63
N TYR A 106 -24.51 -10.04 -19.26
CA TYR A 106 -24.30 -8.60 -19.28
C TYR A 106 -23.21 -8.15 -18.31
N PHE A 107 -23.33 -8.51 -17.02
CA PHE A 107 -22.39 -8.04 -16.01
C PHE A 107 -21.00 -8.66 -16.15
N ILE A 108 -20.89 -9.95 -16.49
CA ILE A 108 -19.58 -10.60 -16.66
C ILE A 108 -18.85 -10.05 -17.88
N SER A 109 -19.53 -9.90 -19.03
CA SER A 109 -18.91 -9.33 -20.22
C SER A 109 -18.53 -7.86 -20.02
N MET A 110 -19.38 -7.06 -19.38
CA MET A 110 -19.09 -5.67 -19.04
C MET A 110 -17.85 -5.55 -18.15
N ILE A 111 -17.75 -6.35 -17.08
CA ILE A 111 -16.56 -6.33 -16.21
C ILE A 111 -15.32 -6.78 -16.97
N PHE A 112 -15.43 -7.83 -17.80
CA PHE A 112 -14.32 -8.28 -18.63
C PHE A 112 -13.81 -7.17 -19.56
N PHE A 113 -14.69 -6.47 -20.27
CA PHE A 113 -14.24 -5.41 -21.18
C PHE A 113 -13.85 -4.14 -20.43
N LEU A 114 -14.70 -3.56 -19.59
CA LEU A 114 -14.44 -2.25 -18.98
C LEU A 114 -13.36 -2.32 -17.90
N ALA A 115 -13.41 -3.29 -16.99
CA ALA A 115 -12.43 -3.34 -15.91
C ALA A 115 -11.05 -3.82 -16.38
N TRP A 116 -10.98 -4.67 -17.41
CA TRP A 116 -9.69 -5.09 -17.97
C TRP A 116 -9.13 -4.05 -18.94
N LEU A 117 -9.92 -3.58 -19.92
CA LEU A 117 -9.43 -2.65 -20.94
C LEU A 117 -9.08 -1.30 -20.31
N VAL A 118 -10.01 -0.66 -19.60
CA VAL A 118 -9.81 0.70 -19.12
C VAL A 118 -8.66 0.75 -18.10
N LYS A 119 -8.60 -0.19 -17.16
CA LYS A 119 -7.51 -0.24 -16.16
C LYS A 119 -6.16 -0.51 -16.83
N ASN A 120 -6.07 -1.48 -17.73
CA ASN A 120 -4.80 -1.82 -18.37
C ASN A 120 -4.33 -0.72 -19.33
N VAL A 121 -5.24 -0.09 -20.10
CA VAL A 121 -4.92 1.05 -20.97
C VAL A 121 -4.47 2.23 -20.13
N PHE A 122 -5.17 2.56 -19.05
CA PHE A 122 -4.76 3.65 -18.15
C PHE A 122 -3.38 3.40 -17.53
N ILE A 123 -3.12 2.17 -17.06
CA ILE A 123 -1.80 1.78 -16.56
C ILE A 123 -0.74 1.93 -17.67
N ALA A 124 -1.02 1.51 -18.90
CA ALA A 124 -0.09 1.66 -20.02
C ALA A 124 0.25 3.13 -20.30
N VAL A 125 -0.75 4.01 -20.38
CA VAL A 125 -0.55 5.45 -20.56
C VAL A 125 0.28 6.06 -19.42
N VAL A 126 -0.01 5.69 -18.17
CA VAL A 126 0.78 6.14 -17.02
C VAL A 126 2.23 5.65 -17.11
N ILE A 127 2.46 4.40 -17.55
CA ILE A 127 3.82 3.88 -17.73
C ILE A 127 4.56 4.62 -18.85
N GLU A 128 3.89 4.90 -19.98
CA GLU A 128 4.46 5.62 -21.11
C GLU A 128 4.85 7.05 -20.72
N THR A 129 3.94 7.79 -20.08
CA THR A 129 4.22 9.14 -19.55
C THR A 129 5.39 9.13 -18.54
N PHE A 130 5.49 8.12 -17.67
CA PHE A 130 6.66 7.98 -16.79
C PHE A 130 7.97 7.70 -17.55
N ALA A 131 7.91 6.94 -18.65
CA ALA A 131 9.06 6.67 -19.50
C ALA A 131 9.52 7.95 -20.22
N GLU A 132 8.58 8.74 -20.76
CA GLU A 132 8.87 10.03 -21.38
C GLU A 132 9.52 11.01 -20.39
N ILE A 133 8.95 11.16 -19.19
CA ILE A 133 9.50 12.01 -18.13
C ILE A 133 10.94 11.59 -17.79
N ARG A 134 11.22 10.28 -17.76
CA ARG A 134 12.59 9.76 -17.51
C ARG A 134 13.56 10.15 -18.62
N VAL A 135 13.13 10.07 -19.88
CA VAL A 135 13.95 10.47 -21.05
C VAL A 135 14.23 11.98 -21.01
N GLN A 136 13.21 12.80 -20.77
CA GLN A 136 13.37 14.26 -20.65
C GLN A 136 14.33 14.65 -19.54
N LEU A 137 14.19 14.04 -18.34
CA LEU A 137 15.13 14.26 -17.25
C LEU A 137 16.56 13.87 -17.68
N ASN A 138 16.75 12.69 -18.28
CA ASN A 138 18.07 12.29 -18.75
C ASN A 138 18.68 13.25 -19.77
N ASN A 139 17.89 13.86 -20.65
CA ASN A 139 18.40 14.85 -21.62
C ASN A 139 18.81 16.15 -20.93
N ILE A 140 18.05 16.63 -19.95
CA ILE A 140 18.36 17.85 -19.18
C ILE A 140 19.65 17.64 -18.36
N TRP A 141 19.68 16.59 -17.54
CA TRP A 141 20.82 16.32 -16.65
C TRP A 141 22.04 15.75 -17.41
N GLY A 142 21.81 15.05 -18.52
CA GLY A 142 22.86 14.54 -19.41
C GLY A 142 23.56 15.66 -20.18
N SER A 143 22.80 16.64 -20.72
CA SER A 143 23.37 17.79 -21.42
C SER A 143 24.19 18.70 -20.49
N SER A 144 23.81 18.83 -19.22
CA SER A 144 24.62 19.59 -18.25
C SER A 144 25.93 18.86 -17.91
N ARG A 145 25.94 17.52 -17.91
CA ARG A 145 27.16 16.75 -17.60
C ARG A 145 28.14 16.73 -18.77
N THR A 146 27.65 16.64 -20.01
CA THR A 146 28.51 16.76 -21.21
C THR A 146 29.09 18.16 -21.36
N GLN A 147 28.33 19.24 -21.09
CA GLN A 147 28.90 20.59 -21.11
C GLN A 147 30.00 20.81 -20.05
N ILE A 148 29.90 20.18 -18.88
CA ILE A 148 30.92 20.26 -17.84
C ILE A 148 32.14 19.41 -18.21
N GLU A 149 31.94 18.20 -18.74
CA GLU A 149 33.04 17.33 -19.18
C GLU A 149 33.78 17.90 -20.41
N ASP A 150 33.08 18.50 -21.38
CA ASP A 150 33.68 19.13 -22.56
C ASP A 150 34.44 20.42 -22.20
N LYS A 151 33.91 21.24 -21.28
CA LYS A 151 34.65 22.41 -20.76
C LYS A 151 35.88 22.02 -19.94
N LEU A 152 35.90 20.83 -19.32
CA LEU A 152 37.05 20.34 -18.56
C LEU A 152 38.09 19.63 -19.44
N ARG A 153 37.70 19.09 -20.61
CA ARG A 153 38.60 18.40 -21.54
C ARG A 153 39.36 19.33 -22.49
N GLN A 154 38.85 20.53 -22.79
CA GLN A 154 39.45 21.41 -23.79
C GLN A 154 40.63 22.32 -23.32
N PRO A 155 40.87 22.62 -22.03
CA PRO A 155 42.05 23.40 -21.65
C PRO A 155 43.29 22.57 -21.25
N VAL A 156 43.18 21.25 -21.05
CA VAL A 156 44.30 20.44 -20.51
C VAL A 156 45.08 19.66 -21.60
N LEU A 157 44.53 19.48 -22.80
CA LEU A 157 45.23 18.74 -23.87
C LEU A 157 46.13 19.60 -24.77
N HIS A 158 46.25 20.91 -24.51
CA HIS A 158 47.09 21.80 -25.34
C HIS A 158 48.22 22.53 -24.61
N ALA A 159 48.44 22.24 -23.33
CA ALA A 159 49.59 22.75 -22.58
C ALA A 159 50.08 21.64 -21.64
N ILE A 160 51.27 21.09 -21.92
CA ILE A 160 52.03 19.98 -21.28
C ILE A 160 52.11 18.81 -22.28
N ALA A 161 53.18 18.53 -23.04
CA ALA A 161 54.55 19.05 -23.16
C ALA A 161 55.09 18.65 -24.56
N PRO A 162 56.23 19.19 -25.00
CA PRO A 162 57.37 18.31 -25.18
C PRO A 162 58.46 18.76 -24.22
N ASP A 163 59.10 17.79 -23.57
CA ASP A 163 60.17 17.99 -22.59
C ASP A 163 59.71 18.38 -21.17
N MET A 164 59.45 17.36 -20.36
CA MET A 164 60.18 17.20 -19.09
C MET A 164 59.81 15.86 -18.44
N THR A 165 60.85 15.03 -18.30
CA THR A 165 61.07 14.01 -17.26
C THR A 165 59.83 13.31 -16.68
N VAL A 166 59.64 12.07 -17.12
CA VAL A 166 58.92 11.03 -16.38
C VAL A 166 59.62 10.89 -15.03
N LEU A 167 59.06 11.50 -13.98
CA LEU A 167 59.31 11.08 -12.62
C LEU A 167 58.57 9.75 -12.46
N GLU A 168 59.32 8.67 -12.65
CA GLU A 168 58.97 7.36 -12.11
C GLU A 168 58.63 7.58 -10.63
N LEU A 169 57.39 7.28 -10.25
CA LEU A 169 57.06 7.09 -8.85
C LEU A 169 57.80 5.82 -8.44
N GLN A 170 58.98 6.04 -7.87
CA GLN A 170 59.73 5.11 -7.03
C GLN A 170 58.72 4.42 -6.10
N ASP A 171 58.72 3.08 -6.12
CA ASP A 171 58.15 2.29 -5.04
C ASP A 171 58.91 2.69 -3.77
N ASP A 172 58.32 3.58 -2.97
CA ASP A 172 58.78 3.86 -1.63
C ASP A 172 58.58 2.59 -0.82
N GLU A 173 59.67 1.86 -0.58
CA GLU A 173 59.80 0.99 0.58
C GLU A 173 59.43 1.81 1.82
N GLU A 174 58.21 1.60 2.31
CA GLU A 174 57.68 2.22 3.51
C GLU A 174 58.55 1.76 4.69
N ASN A 175 59.47 2.64 5.09
CA ASN A 175 60.22 2.54 6.33
C ASN A 175 59.25 2.24 7.48
N ASP A 176 59.53 1.14 8.18
CA ASP A 176 58.99 0.79 9.47
C ASP A 176 59.31 1.90 10.49
N ASP A 177 58.46 2.92 10.56
CA ASP A 177 58.36 3.80 11.72
C ASP A 177 56.95 3.73 12.30
N ASP A 178 56.87 2.89 13.32
CA ASP A 178 55.77 2.65 14.25
C ASP A 178 54.97 3.92 14.62
N HIS A 179 53.69 3.95 14.23
CA HIS A 179 52.66 4.55 15.10
C HIS A 179 51.60 3.49 15.49
N PRO A 180 51.77 2.81 16.64
CA PRO A 180 51.04 1.58 17.00
C PRO A 180 49.55 1.78 17.32
N SER A 181 49.05 3.02 17.28
CA SER A 181 47.68 3.36 17.66
C SER A 181 46.70 3.40 16.48
N SER A 182 47.15 3.52 15.22
CA SER A 182 46.25 3.67 14.07
C SER A 182 45.80 2.31 13.51
N TRP A 183 46.75 1.40 13.28
CA TRP A 183 46.49 0.04 12.81
C TRP A 183 45.71 -0.81 13.81
N SER A 184 46.00 -0.63 15.11
CA SER A 184 45.25 -1.27 16.20
C SER A 184 43.84 -0.72 16.28
N ARG A 185 43.63 0.60 16.17
CA ARG A 185 42.29 1.22 16.11
C ARG A 185 41.50 0.75 14.89
N PHE A 186 42.12 0.57 13.72
CA PHE A 186 41.46 0.10 12.51
C PHE A 186 41.07 -1.40 12.59
N ARG A 187 41.98 -2.25 13.10
CA ARG A 187 41.69 -3.66 13.41
C ARG A 187 40.58 -3.78 14.45
N LEU A 188 40.67 -2.99 15.53
CA LEU A 188 39.66 -2.92 16.57
C LEU A 188 38.31 -2.49 15.98
N PHE A 189 38.27 -1.44 15.16
CA PHE A 189 37.05 -0.99 14.47
C PHE A 189 36.45 -2.09 13.57
N ARG A 190 37.29 -2.80 12.82
CA ARG A 190 36.86 -3.90 11.94
C ARG A 190 36.31 -5.07 12.75
N HIS A 191 36.97 -5.43 13.84
CA HIS A 191 36.52 -6.47 14.77
C HIS A 191 35.26 -6.07 15.55
N LEU A 192 35.15 -4.82 15.98
CA LEU A 192 33.98 -4.24 16.64
C LEU A 192 32.77 -4.26 15.71
N LYS A 193 32.95 -3.88 14.43
CA LYS A 193 31.91 -3.90 13.40
C LYS A 193 31.48 -5.33 13.03
N PHE A 194 32.42 -6.26 12.99
CA PHE A 194 32.13 -7.69 12.79
C PHE A 194 31.39 -8.28 14.01
N ARG A 195 31.85 -7.99 15.23
CA ARG A 195 31.18 -8.39 16.47
C ARG A 195 29.77 -7.80 16.55
N ALA A 196 29.57 -6.52 16.23
CA ALA A 196 28.26 -5.88 16.20
C ALA A 196 27.30 -6.57 15.22
N ARG A 197 27.75 -6.95 14.02
CA ARG A 197 26.94 -7.74 13.07
C ARG A 197 26.61 -9.16 13.57
N THR A 198 27.56 -9.83 14.22
CA THR A 198 27.32 -11.17 14.80
C THR A 198 26.40 -11.11 16.04
N LEU A 199 26.44 -10.00 16.79
CA LEU A 199 25.54 -9.71 17.88
C LEU A 199 24.14 -9.46 17.31
N ASP A 200 23.97 -8.60 16.31
CA ASP A 200 22.67 -8.34 15.69
C ASP A 200 22.01 -9.65 15.20
N SER A 201 22.74 -10.57 14.56
CA SER A 201 22.18 -11.85 14.08
C SER A 201 21.83 -12.86 15.20
N LYS A 202 22.66 -12.99 16.24
CA LYS A 202 22.39 -13.86 17.39
C LYS A 202 21.24 -13.34 18.26
N TRP A 203 21.18 -12.03 18.46
CA TRP A 203 20.17 -11.39 19.29
C TRP A 203 18.84 -11.24 18.57
N PHE A 204 18.86 -11.04 17.25
CA PHE A 204 17.67 -11.09 16.42
C PHE A 204 16.97 -12.46 16.50
N LYS A 205 17.73 -13.58 16.45
CA LYS A 205 17.19 -14.94 16.68
C LYS A 205 16.52 -15.06 18.07
N ARG A 206 17.08 -14.39 19.08
CA ARG A 206 16.54 -14.38 20.44
C ARG A 206 15.30 -13.48 20.58
N SER A 207 15.23 -12.36 19.85
CA SER A 207 14.03 -11.50 19.80
C SER A 207 12.83 -12.18 19.14
N ILE A 208 13.03 -12.97 18.08
CA ILE A 208 11.96 -13.81 17.51
C ILE A 208 11.53 -14.89 18.50
N MET A 209 12.49 -15.55 19.17
CA MET A 209 12.19 -16.61 20.14
C MET A 209 11.37 -16.09 21.33
N VAL A 210 11.61 -14.85 21.76
CA VAL A 210 10.79 -14.17 22.79
C VAL A 210 9.38 -13.87 22.29
N MET A 211 9.19 -13.64 20.99
CA MET A 211 7.86 -13.46 20.39
C MET A 211 7.05 -14.77 20.33
N SER A 212 7.71 -15.93 20.38
CA SER A 212 7.09 -17.27 20.32
C SER A 212 6.75 -17.86 21.70
N ARG A 213 7.25 -17.29 22.80
CA ARG A 213 7.01 -17.81 24.15
C ARG A 213 6.16 -16.82 24.93
N ASP A 214 4.86 -16.91 24.67
CA ASP A 214 3.82 -16.22 25.41
C ASP A 214 3.73 -16.81 26.83
N SER A 215 4.60 -16.33 27.72
CA SER A 215 4.50 -16.65 29.15
C SER A 215 5.17 -15.56 29.96
N GLY A 216 4.36 -14.59 30.39
CA GLY A 216 4.51 -13.95 31.68
C GLY A 216 5.64 -12.91 31.82
N ARG A 217 5.22 -11.65 31.94
CA ARG A 217 5.73 -10.68 32.93
C ARG A 217 7.19 -10.20 32.82
N SER A 218 7.96 -10.58 31.82
CA SER A 218 9.24 -9.92 31.49
C SER A 218 9.02 -8.92 30.36
N LYS A 219 9.01 -7.63 30.71
CA LYS A 219 8.78 -6.51 29.79
C LYS A 219 9.74 -6.61 28.59
N PRO A 220 9.26 -6.92 27.36
CA PRO A 220 10.12 -6.95 26.17
C PRO A 220 10.84 -5.61 25.94
N THR A 221 10.28 -4.53 26.48
CA THR A 221 10.84 -3.17 26.44
C THR A 221 12.12 -2.98 27.28
N LYS A 222 12.27 -3.66 28.42
CA LYS A 222 13.47 -3.50 29.28
C LYS A 222 14.69 -4.10 28.60
N PHE A 223 14.52 -5.30 28.03
CA PHE A 223 15.57 -5.97 27.28
C PHE A 223 15.99 -5.16 26.03
N GLU A 224 15.03 -4.59 25.31
CA GLU A 224 15.32 -3.72 24.15
C GLU A 224 16.00 -2.41 24.55
N LEU A 225 15.59 -1.80 25.67
CA LEU A 225 16.18 -0.57 26.20
C LEU A 225 17.64 -0.82 26.62
N ASP A 226 17.91 -1.86 27.39
CA ASP A 226 19.27 -2.23 27.82
C ASP A 226 20.19 -2.49 26.62
N LEU A 227 19.68 -3.16 25.58
CA LEU A 227 20.42 -3.42 24.34
C LEU A 227 20.76 -2.13 23.58
N THR A 228 19.81 -1.21 23.43
CA THR A 228 20.07 0.08 22.75
C THR A 228 21.08 0.93 23.51
N LEU A 229 21.02 0.94 24.85
CA LEU A 229 21.98 1.65 25.69
C LEU A 229 23.39 1.06 25.59
N VAL A 230 23.52 -0.27 25.51
CA VAL A 230 24.81 -0.94 25.27
C VAL A 230 25.36 -0.59 23.88
N LYS A 231 24.53 -0.59 22.83
CA LYS A 231 24.92 -0.17 21.48
C LYS A 231 25.39 1.29 21.46
N ILE A 232 24.69 2.20 22.13
CA ILE A 232 25.06 3.62 22.22
C ILE A 232 26.39 3.81 22.95
N LYS A 233 26.60 3.11 24.08
CA LYS A 233 27.86 3.17 24.84
C LYS A 233 29.07 2.64 24.06
N PHE A 234 28.86 1.60 23.26
CA PHE A 234 29.96 0.89 22.58
C PHE A 234 30.34 1.53 21.23
N LEU A 235 29.37 2.09 20.50
CA LEU A 235 29.62 2.75 19.20
C LEU A 235 29.78 4.28 19.32
N GLY A 236 29.32 4.89 20.42
CA GLY A 236 29.25 6.34 20.59
C GLY A 236 28.03 6.96 19.89
N TRP A 237 27.45 8.01 20.49
CA TRP A 237 26.18 8.63 20.06
C TRP A 237 26.20 9.10 18.60
N ASN A 238 27.25 9.82 18.20
CA ASN A 238 27.36 10.38 16.84
C ASN A 238 27.46 9.28 15.77
N TYR A 239 28.12 8.18 16.07
CA TYR A 239 28.21 7.05 15.14
C TYR A 239 26.91 6.25 15.09
N TYR A 240 26.26 6.06 16.24
CA TYR A 240 24.98 5.37 16.35
C TYR A 240 23.89 6.04 15.50
N MET A 241 23.77 7.36 15.55
CA MET A 241 22.75 8.12 14.80
C MET A 241 23.00 8.17 13.29
N LYS A 242 24.21 7.87 12.81
CA LYS A 242 24.53 7.89 11.38
C LYS A 242 23.77 6.80 10.60
N PHE A 243 23.54 5.64 11.21
CA PHE A 243 22.90 4.50 10.55
C PHE A 243 21.36 4.55 10.67
N SER A 244 20.64 4.38 9.56
CA SER A 244 19.16 4.48 9.53
C SER A 244 18.47 3.41 10.38
N LEU A 245 19.05 2.21 10.51
CA LEU A 245 18.48 1.14 11.32
C LEU A 245 18.54 1.45 12.81
N HIS A 246 19.66 1.96 13.30
CA HIS A 246 19.82 2.28 14.72
C HIS A 246 18.91 3.43 15.14
N ARG A 247 18.66 4.38 14.23
CA ARG A 247 17.62 5.41 14.40
C ARG A 247 16.22 4.79 14.56
N TYR A 248 15.88 3.79 13.75
CA TYR A 248 14.61 3.06 13.87
C TYR A 248 14.51 2.20 15.14
N GLU A 249 15.60 1.52 15.53
CA GLU A 249 15.67 0.77 16.79
C GLU A 249 15.43 1.68 18.01
N LEU A 250 16.04 2.87 18.01
CA LEU A 250 15.84 3.88 19.06
C LEU A 250 14.40 4.37 19.11
N PHE A 251 13.80 4.67 17.95
CA PHE A 251 12.41 5.11 17.84
C PHE A 251 11.42 4.08 18.42
N LEU A 252 11.61 2.79 18.12
CA LEU A 252 10.78 1.71 18.66
C LEU A 252 10.90 1.61 20.18
N VAL A 253 12.10 1.78 20.74
CA VAL A 253 12.31 1.78 22.19
C VAL A 253 11.63 2.97 22.83
N ILE A 254 11.70 4.16 22.24
CA ILE A 254 11.01 5.37 22.74
C ILE A 254 9.50 5.16 22.76
N ILE A 255 8.90 4.72 21.65
CA ILE A 255 7.45 4.46 21.57
C ILE A 255 7.03 3.38 22.56
N ALA A 256 7.79 2.29 22.69
CA ALA A 256 7.44 1.23 23.62
C ALA A 256 7.61 1.68 25.09
N THR A 257 8.56 2.57 25.38
CA THR A 257 8.76 3.13 26.72
C THR A 257 7.64 4.10 27.10
N ILE A 258 7.18 4.94 26.15
CA ILE A 258 6.05 5.86 26.33
C ILE A 258 4.71 5.10 26.40
N GLY A 259 4.56 4.03 25.63
CA GLY A 259 3.33 3.24 25.58
C GLY A 259 3.06 2.39 26.83
N LEU A 260 4.10 2.03 27.59
CA LEU A 260 3.94 1.25 28.84
C LEU A 260 3.15 1.98 29.94
N PRO A 261 3.50 3.21 30.37
CA PRO A 261 2.75 3.93 31.39
C PRO A 261 1.34 4.28 30.92
N ILE A 262 1.16 4.59 29.63
CA ILE A 262 -0.16 4.93 29.06
C ILE A 262 -1.06 3.68 29.01
N SER A 263 -0.51 2.51 28.70
CA SER A 263 -1.26 1.23 28.74
C SER A 263 -1.71 0.81 30.15
N GLN A 264 -1.05 1.30 31.20
CA GLN A 264 -1.47 1.08 32.59
C GLN A 264 -2.59 2.05 33.02
N LEU A 265 -2.71 3.23 32.40
CA LEU A 265 -3.82 4.16 32.63
C LEU A 265 -5.07 3.79 31.81
N GLU A 266 -4.91 3.37 30.55
CA GLU A 266 -6.02 2.98 29.67
C GLU A 266 -5.77 1.62 28.99
N PRO A 267 -6.26 0.51 29.59
CA PRO A 267 -6.09 -0.84 29.04
C PRO A 267 -6.79 -1.07 27.69
N TRP A 268 -7.75 -0.22 27.34
CA TRP A 268 -8.66 -0.40 26.19
C TRP A 268 -8.22 0.34 24.93
N SER A 269 -7.12 1.13 24.99
CA SER A 269 -6.66 1.90 23.84
C SER A 269 -6.07 0.98 22.75
N PRO A 270 -6.68 0.89 21.55
CA PRO A 270 -6.25 -0.03 20.50
C PRO A 270 -4.88 0.34 19.91
N TYR A 271 -4.45 1.60 20.05
CA TYR A 271 -3.24 2.14 19.44
C TYR A 271 -1.96 1.48 19.97
N PHE A 272 -1.90 1.15 21.26
CA PHE A 272 -0.69 0.55 21.85
C PHE A 272 -0.53 -0.93 21.54
N ARG A 273 -1.58 -1.60 21.06
CA ARG A 273 -1.54 -3.00 20.61
C ARG A 273 -0.75 -3.16 19.31
N CYS A 274 -0.59 -2.10 18.53
CA CYS A 274 0.20 -2.10 17.29
C CYS A 274 1.72 -2.02 17.53
N VAL A 275 2.17 -1.56 18.71
CA VAL A 275 3.60 -1.33 18.99
C VAL A 275 4.45 -2.60 18.88
N PRO A 276 4.01 -3.79 19.34
CA PRO A 276 4.75 -5.02 19.09
C PRO A 276 4.88 -5.40 17.61
N VAL A 277 3.88 -5.10 16.78
CA VAL A 277 3.88 -5.39 15.34
C VAL A 277 4.94 -4.56 14.62
N LEU A 278 5.23 -3.35 15.10
CA LEU A 278 6.29 -2.49 14.56
C LEU A 278 7.71 -3.06 14.78
N ARG A 279 7.89 -4.19 15.46
CA ARG A 279 9.20 -4.89 15.52
C ARG A 279 9.47 -5.75 14.28
N THR A 280 8.42 -6.13 13.55
CA THR A 280 8.47 -7.02 12.37
C THR A 280 9.36 -6.52 11.23
N PRO A 281 9.49 -5.21 10.95
CA PRO A 281 10.41 -4.73 9.91
C PRO A 281 11.89 -5.06 10.17
N ARG A 282 12.28 -5.39 11.41
CA ARG A 282 13.63 -5.89 11.69
C ARG A 282 13.90 -7.22 10.98
N LEU A 283 12.86 -8.03 10.70
CA LEU A 283 12.96 -9.29 9.96
C LEU A 283 13.48 -9.11 8.53
N ILE A 284 13.32 -7.91 7.95
CA ILE A 284 13.81 -7.60 6.61
C ILE A 284 15.33 -7.85 6.49
N LYS A 285 16.08 -7.61 7.58
CA LYS A 285 17.54 -7.79 7.61
C LYS A 285 18.01 -9.24 7.74
N LEU A 286 17.09 -10.19 7.88
CA LEU A 286 17.44 -11.61 7.77
C LEU A 286 17.81 -12.03 6.36
N SER A 287 17.21 -11.36 5.37
CA SER A 287 17.32 -11.76 3.98
C SER A 287 17.92 -10.61 3.19
N SER A 288 19.17 -10.77 2.75
CA SER A 288 19.84 -9.85 1.83
C SER A 288 19.06 -9.67 0.52
N ARG A 289 18.32 -10.70 0.09
CA ARG A 289 17.40 -10.64 -1.06
C ARG A 289 16.20 -9.73 -0.81
N LEU A 290 15.62 -9.75 0.40
CA LEU A 290 14.50 -8.89 0.75
C LEU A 290 14.93 -7.44 0.97
N GLU A 291 16.09 -7.22 1.61
CA GLU A 291 16.65 -5.87 1.79
C GLU A 291 16.93 -5.17 0.46
N SER A 292 17.54 -5.89 -0.50
CA SER A 292 17.80 -5.37 -1.84
C SER A 292 16.52 -5.15 -2.65
N PHE A 293 15.54 -6.04 -2.55
CA PHE A 293 14.23 -5.86 -3.17
C PHE A 293 13.49 -4.62 -2.64
N ILE A 294 13.48 -4.42 -1.33
CA ILE A 294 12.86 -3.27 -0.65
C ILE A 294 13.56 -1.97 -1.03
N ALA A 295 14.89 -1.95 -1.04
CA ALA A 295 15.66 -0.78 -1.49
C ALA A 295 15.36 -0.43 -2.96
N LYS A 296 15.12 -1.46 -3.81
CA LYS A 296 14.74 -1.27 -5.22
C LYS A 296 13.31 -0.76 -5.40
N ILE A 297 12.36 -1.25 -4.61
CA ILE A 297 10.95 -0.82 -4.65
C ILE A 297 10.79 0.63 -4.19
N PHE A 298 11.29 0.95 -3.00
CA PHE A 298 11.11 2.29 -2.44
C PHE A 298 11.99 3.32 -3.13
N GLY A 299 13.06 2.87 -3.81
CA GLY A 299 13.97 3.72 -4.55
C GLY A 299 14.53 4.85 -3.66
N PRO A 300 14.80 6.05 -4.22
CA PRO A 300 15.15 7.19 -3.41
C PRO A 300 13.93 7.66 -2.60
N GLY A 301 13.98 7.49 -1.27
CA GLY A 301 12.84 7.76 -0.37
C GLY A 301 12.20 9.14 -0.51
N LYS A 302 12.94 10.14 -1.02
CA LYS A 302 12.40 11.47 -1.34
C LYS A 302 11.24 11.43 -2.35
N LYS A 303 11.30 10.55 -3.36
CA LYS A 303 10.25 10.44 -4.40
C LYS A 303 8.97 9.84 -3.86
N MET A 304 9.09 8.79 -3.04
CA MET A 304 7.95 8.15 -2.40
C MET A 304 7.27 9.08 -1.39
N VAL A 305 8.05 9.77 -0.55
CA VAL A 305 7.51 10.72 0.44
C VAL A 305 6.82 11.90 -0.25
N LEU A 306 7.37 12.40 -1.37
CA LEU A 306 6.73 13.46 -2.16
C LEU A 306 5.39 13.00 -2.76
N LEU A 307 5.33 11.78 -3.31
CA LEU A 307 4.08 11.22 -3.84
C LEU A 307 3.03 11.07 -2.74
N LEU A 308 3.43 10.52 -1.59
CA LEU A 308 2.54 10.37 -0.44
C LEU A 308 2.03 11.74 0.07
N ALA A 309 2.92 12.71 0.23
CA ALA A 309 2.54 14.07 0.64
C ALA A 309 1.59 14.71 -0.37
N GLY A 310 1.83 14.53 -1.67
CA GLY A 310 0.93 14.98 -2.73
C GLY A 310 -0.45 14.33 -2.63
N SER A 311 -0.51 13.01 -2.45
CA SER A 311 -1.80 12.31 -2.28
C SER A 311 -2.55 12.76 -1.03
N LEU A 312 -1.86 12.95 0.10
CA LEU A 312 -2.45 13.48 1.33
C LEU A 312 -2.95 14.91 1.16
N SER A 313 -2.21 15.76 0.44
CA SER A 313 -2.63 17.13 0.14
C SER A 313 -3.90 17.15 -0.72
N ILE A 314 -4.01 16.25 -1.70
CA ILE A 314 -5.22 16.12 -2.53
C ILE A 314 -6.39 15.68 -1.65
N ILE A 315 -6.20 14.64 -0.82
CA ILE A 315 -7.24 14.13 0.07
C ILE A 315 -7.72 15.20 1.06
N LEU A 316 -6.82 16.02 1.60
CA LEU A 316 -7.18 17.12 2.50
C LEU A 316 -7.85 18.30 1.80
N CYS A 317 -7.70 18.41 0.47
CA CYS A 317 -8.27 19.48 -0.33
C CYS A 317 -9.65 19.11 -0.91
N MET A 318 -9.97 17.82 -0.99
CA MET A 318 -11.30 17.32 -1.35
C MET A 318 -12.24 17.37 -0.15
#